data_AF-A0A382UQZ0-F1
#
_entry.id   AF-A0A382UQZ0-F1
#
_cell.length_a   1.000
_cell.length_b   1.000
_cell.length_c   1.000
_cell.angle_alpha   90.00
_cell.angle_beta   90.00
_cell.angle_gamma   90.00
#
_symmetry.space_group_name_H-M   'P 1'
#
loop_
_entity.id
_entity.type
_entity.pdbx_description
1 polymer ?
#
loop_
_entity_poly.entity_id
_entity_poly.type
_entity_poly.pdbx_seq_one_letter_code
_entity_poly.pdbx_strand_id
1 'polypeptide(L)'
;MKTVETQKNRKFKYTHRSCPKCEHNGCLAINEDWSAVCFSCNYTTNDLRKDFPDVDAIVSRTDYSKRKGTIPTKITVDRGAGIFGPLLDRGISEATAKRYGVRILVDSDGQPTQHYYPYFIANEAVAHKVRHVNDKIFTWVGPATDTGLFGQQFAQAGGKYITITEGECDAMAAYELLGSKWP
;
A
#
# COMPACT_ATOMS: atom_id res chain seq x y z
N MET A 1 33.68 -31.98 16.66
CA MET A 1 32.67 -31.86 15.60
C MET A 1 31.41 -31.24 16.20
N LYS A 2 31.10 -29.99 15.88
CA LYS A 2 29.79 -29.39 16.23
C LYS A 2 28.79 -29.91 15.22
N THR A 3 27.82 -30.68 15.67
CA THR A 3 26.69 -31.14 14.86
C THR A 3 26.01 -29.91 14.24
N VAL A 4 26.03 -29.83 12.92
CA VAL A 4 25.20 -28.88 12.17
C VAL A 4 23.77 -29.38 12.33
N GLU A 5 23.06 -28.76 13.26
CA GLU A 5 21.63 -29.01 13.45
C GLU A 5 20.93 -28.58 12.17
N THR A 6 20.41 -29.56 11.44
CA THR A 6 19.66 -29.35 10.19
C THR A 6 18.54 -28.35 10.48
N GLN A 7 18.55 -27.20 9.80
CA GLN A 7 17.45 -26.24 9.87
C GLN A 7 16.18 -26.94 9.40
N LYS A 8 15.39 -27.45 10.34
CA LYS A 8 14.02 -27.89 10.07
C LYS A 8 13.29 -26.72 9.46
N ASN A 9 12.69 -26.94 8.30
CA ASN A 9 11.85 -25.96 7.64
C ASN A 9 10.60 -25.74 8.51
N ARG A 10 10.67 -24.80 9.46
CA ARG A 10 9.60 -24.55 10.43
C ARG A 10 8.51 -23.75 9.74
N LYS A 11 7.33 -24.34 9.61
CA LYS A 11 6.17 -23.69 9.02
C LYS A 11 5.56 -22.71 10.02
N PHE A 12 5.26 -21.50 9.56
CA PHE A 12 4.56 -20.50 10.37
C PHE A 12 3.13 -20.95 10.65
N LYS A 13 2.73 -20.90 11.92
CA LYS A 13 1.35 -21.08 12.38
C LYS A 13 0.62 -19.75 12.48
N TYR A 14 1.30 -18.74 13.02
CA TYR A 14 0.80 -17.37 13.12
C TYR A 14 1.88 -16.36 12.74
N THR A 15 1.50 -15.35 11.97
CA THR A 15 2.35 -14.19 11.66
C THR A 15 1.69 -12.91 12.17
N HIS A 16 2.51 -11.86 12.34
CA HIS A 16 2.06 -10.52 12.73
C HIS A 16 1.22 -10.48 14.02
N ARG A 17 1.71 -11.15 15.07
CA ARG A 17 1.07 -11.15 16.40
C ARG A 17 1.69 -10.09 17.30
N SER A 18 0.92 -9.69 18.30
CA SER A 18 1.38 -8.81 19.37
C SER A 18 2.40 -9.56 20.23
N CYS A 19 3.55 -8.95 20.51
CA CYS A 19 4.59 -9.58 21.30
C CYS A 19 4.29 -9.42 22.80
N PRO A 20 4.16 -10.49 23.60
CA PRO A 20 3.89 -10.36 25.04
C PRO A 20 5.09 -9.81 25.84
N LYS A 21 6.29 -9.74 25.25
CA LYS A 21 7.50 -9.22 25.91
C LYS A 21 7.69 -7.71 25.71
N CYS A 22 7.45 -7.20 24.51
CA CYS A 22 7.65 -5.78 24.19
C CYS A 22 6.38 -5.03 23.81
N GLU A 23 5.23 -5.71 23.83
CA GLU A 23 3.88 -5.16 23.61
C GLU A 23 3.66 -4.49 22.24
N HIS A 24 4.62 -4.57 21.32
CA HIS A 24 4.46 -4.10 19.95
C HIS A 24 3.57 -5.04 19.14
N ASN A 25 2.66 -4.45 18.38
CA ASN A 25 1.72 -5.17 17.51
C ASN A 25 2.39 -5.56 16.18
N GLY A 26 2.01 -6.72 15.64
CA GLY A 26 2.44 -7.13 14.29
C GLY A 26 3.89 -7.62 14.18
N CYS A 27 4.64 -7.73 15.27
CA CYS A 27 6.07 -8.01 15.24
C CYS A 27 6.47 -9.44 15.64
N LEU A 28 5.54 -10.26 16.13
CA LEU A 28 5.79 -11.63 16.57
C LEU A 28 5.34 -12.65 15.49
N ALA A 29 6.22 -13.58 15.14
CA ALA A 29 5.91 -14.76 14.35
C ALA A 29 6.03 -16.03 15.20
N ILE A 30 5.11 -16.98 15.02
CA ILE A 30 4.98 -18.20 15.81
C ILE A 30 4.87 -19.38 14.83
N ASN A 31 5.72 -20.39 15.01
CA ASN A 31 5.76 -21.61 14.22
C ASN A 31 4.76 -22.66 14.74
N GLU A 32 4.55 -23.73 13.96
CA GLU A 32 3.67 -24.84 14.34
C GLU A 32 4.11 -25.55 15.63
N ASP A 33 5.42 -25.55 15.92
CA ASP A 33 6.04 -26.12 17.13
C ASP A 33 6.04 -25.15 18.33
N TRP A 34 5.37 -24.00 18.21
CA TRP A 34 5.36 -22.92 19.20
C TRP A 34 6.70 -22.20 19.43
N SER A 35 7.73 -22.49 18.63
CA SER A 35 8.89 -21.61 18.58
C SER A 35 8.50 -20.26 17.99
N ALA A 36 9.05 -19.16 18.52
CA ALA A 36 8.63 -17.82 18.17
C ALA A 36 9.80 -16.84 18.09
N VAL A 37 9.68 -15.87 17.19
CA VAL A 37 10.63 -14.78 17.00
C VAL A 37 9.88 -13.45 16.93
N CYS A 38 10.32 -12.47 17.71
CA CYS A 38 9.88 -11.09 17.63
C CYS A 38 10.93 -10.27 16.88
N PHE A 39 10.52 -9.64 15.77
CA PHE A 39 11.38 -8.82 14.93
C PHE A 39 11.61 -7.40 15.45
N SER A 40 10.97 -7.03 16.57
CA SER A 40 11.14 -5.71 17.19
C SER A 40 12.12 -5.74 18.37
N CYS A 41 11.93 -6.66 19.32
CA CYS A 41 12.79 -6.76 20.50
C CYS A 41 13.80 -7.92 20.45
N ASN A 42 13.93 -8.59 19.30
CA ASN A 42 14.80 -9.77 19.08
C ASN A 42 14.54 -10.93 20.05
N TYR A 43 13.38 -10.96 20.69
CA TYR A 43 12.98 -12.08 21.53
C TYR A 43 12.81 -13.34 20.69
N THR A 44 13.49 -14.42 21.07
CA THR A 44 13.43 -15.72 20.42
C THR A 44 13.26 -16.80 21.47
N THR A 45 12.34 -17.73 21.23
CA THR A 45 12.10 -18.88 22.12
C THR A 45 11.80 -20.12 21.29
N ASN A 46 12.18 -21.28 21.83
CA ASN A 46 11.86 -22.57 21.22
C ASN A 46 10.44 -23.04 21.56
N ASP A 47 9.82 -22.47 22.60
CA ASP A 47 8.44 -22.78 22.99
C ASP A 47 7.83 -21.61 23.76
N LEU A 48 7.02 -20.83 23.06
CA LEU A 48 6.39 -19.63 23.60
C LEU A 48 5.46 -19.91 24.79
N ARG A 49 4.89 -21.11 24.87
CA ARG A 49 3.97 -21.49 25.97
C ARG A 49 4.67 -21.69 27.30
N LYS A 50 5.98 -21.99 27.27
CA LYS A 50 6.78 -22.10 28.50
C LYS A 50 7.05 -20.74 29.12
N ASP A 51 7.34 -19.77 28.27
CA ASP A 51 7.66 -18.41 28.71
C ASP A 51 6.37 -17.63 29.05
N PHE A 52 5.26 -17.97 28.40
CA PHE A 52 3.95 -17.37 28.59
C PHE A 52 2.84 -18.45 28.61
N PRO A 53 2.48 -19.01 29.78
CA PRO A 53 1.49 -20.08 29.89
C PRO A 53 0.11 -19.75 29.31
N ASP A 54 -0.31 -18.48 29.37
CA ASP A 54 -1.61 -17.99 28.87
C ASP A 54 -1.55 -17.48 27.41
N VAL A 55 -0.46 -17.76 26.68
CA VAL A 55 -0.23 -17.20 25.35
C VAL A 55 -1.27 -17.62 24.31
N ASP A 56 -1.94 -18.76 24.50
CA ASP A 56 -3.03 -19.19 23.62
C ASP A 56 -4.21 -18.17 23.63
N ALA A 57 -4.48 -17.53 24.77
CA ALA A 57 -5.50 -16.47 24.89
C ALA A 57 -5.02 -15.12 24.30
N ILE A 58 -3.72 -14.87 24.31
CA ILE A 58 -3.11 -13.64 23.80
C ILE A 58 -2.97 -13.70 22.27
N VAL A 59 -2.53 -14.83 21.72
CA VAL A 59 -2.27 -15.03 20.29
C VAL A 59 -3.56 -15.15 19.49
N SER A 60 -4.64 -15.62 20.10
CA SER A 60 -5.98 -15.71 19.48
C SER A 60 -6.63 -14.35 19.28
N ARG A 61 -6.20 -13.30 20.00
CA ARG A 61 -6.59 -11.91 19.71
C ARG A 61 -5.83 -11.43 18.47
N THR A 62 -6.47 -11.52 17.31
CA THR A 62 -6.03 -10.78 16.12
C THR A 62 -6.25 -9.29 16.38
N ASP A 63 -5.26 -8.57 16.91
CA ASP A 63 -5.29 -7.10 16.90
C ASP A 63 -5.13 -6.55 15.48
N TYR A 64 -4.74 -7.40 14.52
CA TYR A 64 -5.01 -7.18 13.11
C TYR A 64 -6.50 -7.45 12.84
N SER A 65 -7.35 -6.61 13.42
CA SER A 65 -8.52 -6.13 12.69
C SER A 65 -7.97 -5.73 11.32
N LYS A 66 -8.18 -6.59 10.32
CA LYS A 66 -8.40 -6.06 8.98
C LYS A 66 -9.51 -5.05 9.24
N ARG A 67 -9.15 -3.77 9.33
CA ARG A 67 -10.09 -2.70 9.06
C ARG A 67 -10.48 -2.92 7.61
N LYS A 68 -11.36 -3.91 7.37
CA LYS A 68 -12.42 -3.76 6.39
C LYS A 68 -13.19 -2.57 6.95
N GLY A 69 -12.65 -1.36 6.74
CA GLY A 69 -13.52 -0.21 6.68
C GLY A 69 -14.62 -0.65 5.74
N THR A 70 -15.85 -0.63 6.23
CA THR A 70 -17.02 -0.95 5.43
C THR A 70 -16.98 -0.02 4.25
N ILE A 71 -16.35 -0.45 3.14
CA ILE A 71 -16.35 0.32 1.90
C ILE A 71 -17.82 0.29 1.51
N PRO A 72 -18.51 1.44 1.47
CA PRO A 72 -19.89 1.47 1.03
C PRO A 72 -19.95 0.79 -0.32
N THR A 73 -20.73 -0.28 -0.43
CA THR A 73 -20.86 -1.14 -1.62
C THR A 73 -21.51 -0.45 -2.82
N LYS A 74 -21.66 0.88 -2.73
CA LYS A 74 -22.13 1.78 -3.79
C LYS A 74 -21.43 3.14 -3.67
N ILE A 75 -20.10 3.18 -3.60
CA ILE A 75 -19.41 4.39 -4.04
C ILE A 75 -19.43 4.32 -5.57
N THR A 76 -20.39 5.01 -6.19
CA THR A 76 -20.17 5.53 -7.54
C THR A 76 -18.88 6.31 -7.44
N VAL A 77 -17.78 5.76 -7.96
CA VAL A 77 -16.57 6.53 -8.19
C VAL A 77 -17.04 7.74 -8.97
N ASP A 78 -17.01 8.91 -8.37
CA ASP A 78 -17.40 10.11 -9.09
C ASP A 78 -16.39 10.26 -10.23
N ARG A 79 -16.78 9.80 -11.42
CA ARG A 79 -15.99 9.90 -12.66
C ARG A 79 -15.80 11.37 -13.06
N GLY A 80 -16.45 12.31 -12.35
CA GLY A 80 -16.42 13.74 -12.58
C GLY A 80 -15.73 14.59 -11.51
N ALA A 81 -15.19 14.03 -10.42
CA ALA A 81 -14.53 14.85 -9.41
C ALA A 81 -13.27 15.52 -9.98
N GLY A 82 -13.23 16.85 -9.92
CA GLY A 82 -12.10 17.67 -10.35
C GLY A 82 -11.98 17.87 -11.87
N ILE A 83 -11.03 18.73 -12.24
CA ILE A 83 -10.69 19.08 -13.62
C ILE A 83 -9.35 18.48 -14.01
N PHE A 84 -9.08 18.37 -15.31
CA PHE A 84 -7.72 18.17 -15.78
C PHE A 84 -7.00 19.52 -15.74
N GLY A 85 -5.85 19.54 -15.08
CA GLY A 85 -5.01 20.72 -14.95
C GLY A 85 -3.58 20.31 -14.54
N PRO A 86 -2.63 21.25 -14.57
CA PRO A 86 -1.28 20.99 -14.10
C PRO A 86 -1.25 20.85 -12.58
N LEU A 87 -0.43 19.92 -12.06
CA LEU A 87 -0.16 19.84 -10.62
C LEU A 87 1.00 20.81 -10.33
N LEU A 88 0.67 22.09 -10.17
CA LEU A 88 1.63 23.19 -10.02
C LEU A 88 2.56 23.01 -8.81
N ASP A 89 2.06 22.45 -7.70
CA ASP A 89 2.83 22.14 -6.49
C ASP A 89 3.86 21.02 -6.71
N ARG A 90 3.78 20.30 -7.83
CA ARG A 90 4.65 19.18 -8.22
C ARG A 90 5.45 19.42 -9.48
N GLY A 91 5.18 20.52 -10.19
CA GLY A 91 5.80 20.78 -11.49
C GLY A 91 5.43 19.75 -12.56
N ILE A 92 4.24 19.15 -12.48
CA ILE A 92 3.75 18.18 -13.48
C ILE A 92 2.80 18.89 -14.44
N SER A 93 3.03 18.71 -15.75
CA SER A 93 2.22 19.33 -16.79
C SER A 93 0.81 18.74 -16.87
N GLU A 94 -0.13 19.54 -17.37
CA GLU A 94 -1.50 19.09 -17.63
C GLU A 94 -1.53 17.92 -18.64
N ALA A 95 -0.64 17.92 -19.63
CA ALA A 95 -0.56 16.84 -20.62
C ALA A 95 -0.21 15.50 -19.96
N THR A 96 0.74 15.50 -19.03
CA THR A 96 1.09 14.32 -18.24
C THR A 96 -0.02 13.91 -17.30
N ALA A 97 -0.63 14.86 -16.57
CA ALA A 97 -1.77 14.57 -15.71
C ALA A 97 -2.92 13.92 -16.49
N LYS A 98 -3.27 14.48 -17.67
CA LYS A 98 -4.25 13.91 -18.60
C LYS A 98 -3.87 12.52 -19.07
N ARG A 99 -2.60 12.28 -19.40
CA ARG A 99 -2.10 10.96 -19.83
C ARG A 99 -2.33 9.89 -18.77
N TYR A 100 -2.07 10.22 -17.51
CA TYR A 100 -2.30 9.31 -16.38
C TYR A 100 -3.76 9.31 -15.87
N GLY A 101 -4.63 10.17 -16.40
CA GLY A 101 -6.00 10.32 -15.94
C GLY A 101 -6.15 11.04 -14.60
N VAL A 102 -5.09 11.73 -14.14
CA VAL A 102 -5.09 12.47 -12.88
C VAL A 102 -5.91 13.74 -13.00
N ARG A 103 -6.77 13.98 -12.02
CA ARG A 103 -7.59 15.19 -11.92
C ARG A 103 -7.24 15.96 -10.66
N ILE A 104 -7.54 17.25 -10.64
CA ILE A 104 -7.29 18.13 -9.51
C ILE A 104 -8.55 18.91 -9.13
N LEU A 105 -8.69 19.20 -7.84
CA LEU A 105 -9.47 20.35 -7.39
C LEU A 105 -8.52 21.52 -7.18
N VAL A 106 -8.99 22.72 -7.53
CA VAL A 106 -8.24 23.96 -7.38
C VAL A 106 -9.00 24.93 -6.47
N ASP A 107 -8.28 25.83 -5.81
CA ASP A 107 -8.87 26.95 -5.09
C ASP A 107 -9.23 28.11 -6.05
N SER A 108 -9.65 29.25 -5.49
CA SER A 108 -9.97 30.46 -6.25
C SER A 108 -8.78 31.04 -7.02
N ASP A 109 -7.56 30.75 -6.58
CA ASP A 109 -6.31 31.23 -7.18
C ASP A 109 -5.76 30.23 -8.22
N GLY A 110 -6.48 29.14 -8.47
CA GLY A 110 -6.09 28.08 -9.40
C GLY A 110 -5.02 27.14 -8.84
N GLN A 111 -4.70 27.20 -7.54
CA GLN A 111 -3.73 26.30 -6.94
C GLN A 111 -4.36 24.94 -6.61
N PRO A 112 -3.67 23.81 -6.88
CA PRO A 112 -4.17 22.49 -6.52
C PRO A 112 -4.42 22.35 -5.02
N THR A 113 -5.64 21.96 -4.64
CA THR A 113 -6.03 21.64 -3.26
C THR A 113 -6.12 20.14 -3.03
N GLN A 114 -6.48 19.38 -4.06
CA GLN A 114 -6.54 17.92 -4.02
C GLN A 114 -6.12 17.30 -5.34
N HIS A 115 -5.45 16.15 -5.29
CA HIS A 115 -5.11 15.33 -6.45
C HIS A 115 -5.87 14.01 -6.40
N TYR A 116 -6.47 13.62 -7.52
CA TYR A 116 -7.22 12.39 -7.69
C TYR A 116 -6.46 11.47 -8.63
N TYR A 117 -5.82 10.44 -8.07
CA TYR A 117 -5.06 9.45 -8.83
C TYR A 117 -5.93 8.23 -9.13
N PRO A 118 -6.32 7.97 -10.40
CA PRO A 118 -7.20 6.86 -10.73
C PRO A 118 -6.49 5.49 -10.69
N TYR A 119 -7.22 4.49 -10.23
CA TYR A 119 -6.83 3.08 -10.19
C TYR A 119 -7.83 2.22 -10.94
N PHE A 120 -7.31 1.19 -11.61
CA PHE A 120 -8.06 0.43 -12.60
C PHE A 120 -8.10 -1.06 -12.26
N ILE A 121 -9.22 -1.72 -12.59
CA ILE A 121 -9.37 -3.17 -12.66
C ILE A 121 -9.84 -3.50 -14.06
N ALA A 122 -9.15 -4.40 -14.77
CA ALA A 122 -9.48 -4.77 -16.15
C ALA A 122 -9.72 -3.55 -17.07
N ASN A 123 -8.88 -2.51 -16.93
CA ASN A 123 -8.96 -1.21 -17.64
C ASN A 123 -10.21 -0.36 -17.35
N GLU A 124 -11.03 -0.71 -16.36
CA GLU A 124 -12.08 0.17 -15.84
C GLU A 124 -11.58 0.93 -14.61
N ALA A 125 -11.77 2.26 -14.57
CA ALA A 125 -11.44 3.08 -13.40
C ALA A 125 -12.41 2.75 -12.26
N VAL A 126 -11.90 2.14 -11.19
CA VAL A 126 -12.69 1.64 -10.05
C VAL A 126 -12.44 2.38 -8.75
N ALA A 127 -11.33 3.13 -8.64
CA ALA A 127 -11.00 3.85 -7.43
C ALA A 127 -10.15 5.08 -7.71
N HIS A 128 -10.11 5.99 -6.75
CA HIS A 128 -9.13 7.06 -6.69
C HIS A 128 -8.40 7.01 -5.35
N LYS A 129 -7.08 7.13 -5.39
CA LYS A 129 -6.31 7.58 -4.23
C LYS A 129 -6.29 9.09 -4.27
N VAL A 130 -6.83 9.72 -3.24
CA VAL A 130 -6.98 11.17 -3.14
C VAL A 130 -5.93 11.70 -2.19
N ARG A 131 -5.19 12.70 -2.64
CA ARG A 131 -4.23 13.43 -1.81
C ARG A 131 -4.78 14.82 -1.53
N HIS A 132 -4.83 15.19 -0.26
CA HIS A 132 -5.07 16.56 0.18
C HIS A 132 -3.73 17.31 0.23
N VAL A 133 -3.61 18.41 -0.51
CA VAL A 133 -2.31 19.09 -0.73
C VAL A 133 -1.81 19.76 0.55
N ASN A 134 -2.71 20.37 1.31
CA ASN A 134 -2.44 21.13 2.52
C ASN A 134 -1.87 20.29 3.67
N ASP A 135 -2.49 19.16 4.00
CA ASP A 135 -2.14 18.31 5.13
C ASP A 135 -1.37 17.04 4.71
N LYS A 136 -1.24 16.79 3.40
CA LYS A 136 -0.59 15.62 2.82
C LYS A 136 -1.25 14.30 3.24
N ILE A 137 -2.53 14.34 3.62
CA ILE A 137 -3.30 13.15 3.96
C ILE A 137 -3.74 12.46 2.66
N PHE A 138 -3.67 11.12 2.68
CA PHE A 138 -4.14 10.27 1.59
C PHE A 138 -5.40 9.52 2.01
N THR A 139 -6.43 9.57 1.17
CA THR A 139 -7.68 8.83 1.34
C THR A 139 -7.98 8.01 0.09
N TRP A 140 -8.91 7.06 0.20
CA TRP A 140 -9.36 6.24 -0.92
C TRP A 140 -10.84 6.46 -1.17
N VAL A 141 -11.19 6.64 -2.44
CA VAL A 141 -12.57 6.64 -2.94
C VAL A 141 -12.73 5.40 -3.81
N GLY A 142 -13.53 4.44 -3.36
CA GLY A 142 -13.66 3.12 -4.01
C GLY A 142 -12.73 2.05 -3.42
N PRO A 143 -12.74 0.82 -3.98
CA PRO A 143 -11.91 -0.29 -3.51
C PRO A 143 -10.40 -0.03 -3.73
N ALA A 144 -9.63 -0.11 -2.65
CA ALA A 144 -8.16 -0.06 -2.68
C ALA A 144 -7.51 -1.43 -2.91
N THR A 145 -8.31 -2.51 -2.88
CA THR A 145 -7.82 -3.88 -3.06
C THR A 145 -8.04 -4.34 -4.50
N ASP A 146 -7.16 -5.23 -4.96
CA ASP A 146 -7.25 -5.90 -6.26
C ASP A 146 -7.15 -4.96 -7.48
N THR A 147 -6.78 -3.70 -7.27
CA THR A 147 -6.47 -2.75 -8.33
C THR A 147 -5.11 -3.07 -8.97
N GLY A 148 -4.95 -2.70 -10.24
CA GLY A 148 -3.64 -2.67 -10.90
C GLY A 148 -2.76 -1.52 -10.39
N LEU A 149 -1.53 -1.46 -10.89
CA LEU A 149 -0.62 -0.35 -10.61
C LEU A 149 -1.13 0.94 -11.25
N PHE A 150 -0.80 2.08 -10.63
CA PHE A 150 -1.07 3.38 -11.22
C PHE A 150 -0.35 3.53 -12.57
N GLY A 151 -1.09 3.91 -13.62
CA GLY A 151 -0.56 4.04 -14.98
C GLY A 151 -0.42 2.72 -15.76
N GLN A 152 -0.74 1.57 -15.16
CA GLN A 152 -0.61 0.26 -15.81
C GLN A 152 -1.43 0.15 -17.10
N GLN A 153 -2.59 0.81 -17.18
CA GLN A 153 -3.54 0.70 -18.30
C GLN A 153 -2.97 1.16 -19.66
N PHE A 154 -1.93 1.99 -19.67
CA PHE A 154 -1.28 2.43 -20.91
C PHE A 154 0.20 2.00 -21.01
N ALA A 155 0.71 1.28 -20.00
CA ALA A 155 1.96 0.55 -20.11
C ALA A 155 1.71 -0.69 -21.01
N GLN A 156 2.04 -0.56 -22.30
CA GLN A 156 1.78 -1.61 -23.28
C GLN A 156 2.58 -2.88 -23.00
N ALA A 157 1.94 -4.03 -23.16
CA ALA A 157 2.64 -5.31 -23.17
C ALA A 157 3.65 -5.35 -24.33
N GLY A 158 4.90 -5.78 -24.06
CA GLY A 158 5.96 -5.89 -25.06
C GLY A 158 7.00 -4.75 -25.05
N GLY A 159 6.94 -3.82 -24.09
CA GLY A 159 8.01 -2.84 -23.87
C GLY A 159 9.34 -3.49 -23.46
N LYS A 160 10.48 -2.89 -23.85
CA LYS A 160 11.82 -3.37 -23.48
C LYS A 160 12.18 -3.07 -22.03
N TYR A 161 11.67 -1.96 -21.50
CA TYR A 161 11.92 -1.48 -20.14
C TYR A 161 10.61 -0.94 -19.55
N ILE A 162 10.52 -0.98 -18.22
CA ILE A 162 9.46 -0.35 -17.43
C ILE A 162 10.10 0.35 -16.24
N THR A 163 9.64 1.56 -15.92
CA THR A 163 10.08 2.27 -14.71
C THR A 163 9.03 2.08 -13.62
N ILE A 164 9.45 1.62 -12.44
CA ILE A 164 8.56 1.45 -11.28
C ILE A 164 9.01 2.44 -10.22
N THR A 165 8.07 3.23 -9.72
CA THR A 165 8.28 4.24 -8.68
C THR A 165 7.46 3.92 -7.43
N GLU A 166 7.79 4.55 -6.31
CA GLU A 166 7.03 4.41 -5.06
C GLU A 166 5.65 5.10 -5.15
N GLY A 167 5.63 6.32 -5.71
CA GLY A 167 4.43 7.17 -5.74
C GLY A 167 3.95 7.57 -7.13
N GLU A 168 2.73 8.11 -7.17
CA GLU A 168 2.02 8.52 -8.38
C GLU A 168 2.62 9.78 -8.99
N CYS A 169 3.08 10.73 -8.15
CA CYS A 169 3.82 11.90 -8.62
C CYS A 169 5.17 11.52 -9.21
N ASP A 170 5.88 10.56 -8.62
CA ASP A 170 7.18 10.11 -9.12
C ASP A 170 7.03 9.41 -10.47
N ALA A 171 5.94 8.64 -10.67
CA ALA A 171 5.63 8.02 -11.95
C ALA A 171 5.43 9.07 -13.04
N MET A 172 4.64 10.11 -12.75
CA MET A 172 4.42 11.22 -13.69
C MET A 172 5.70 12.04 -13.94
N ALA A 173 6.50 12.30 -12.92
CA ALA A 173 7.78 13.01 -13.07
C ALA A 173 8.77 12.20 -13.91
N ALA A 174 8.89 10.89 -13.67
CA ALA A 174 9.71 9.99 -14.47
C ALA A 174 9.27 9.99 -15.94
N TYR A 175 7.95 9.97 -16.19
CA TYR A 175 7.40 10.06 -17.55
C TYR A 175 7.80 11.36 -18.27
N GLU A 176 7.77 12.50 -17.58
CA GLU A 176 8.22 13.78 -18.14
C GLU A 176 9.72 13.79 -18.42
N LEU A 177 10.53 13.23 -17.52
CA LEU A 177 11.98 13.10 -17.72
C LEU A 177 12.34 12.23 -18.93
N LEU A 178 11.51 11.24 -19.26
CA LEU A 178 11.67 10.39 -20.44
C LEU A 178 11.09 11.03 -21.73
N GLY A 179 10.79 12.33 -21.68
CA GLY A 179 10.26 13.10 -22.81
C GLY A 179 8.80 12.78 -23.14
N SER A 180 8.04 12.32 -22.15
CA SER A 180 6.61 12.01 -22.26
C SER A 180 6.29 10.98 -23.36
N LYS A 181 7.17 10.00 -23.54
CA LYS A 181 7.06 8.94 -24.56
C LYS A 181 6.97 7.55 -23.97
N TRP A 182 7.64 7.31 -22.86
CA TRP A 182 7.85 5.97 -22.31
C TRP A 182 7.25 5.90 -20.90
N PRO A 183 6.31 4.97 -20.66
CA PRO A 183 5.71 4.75 -19.35
C PRO A 183 6.66 4.07 -18.36
#